data_AF-A0A7C6AD07-F1
#
_entry.id   AF-A0A7C6AD07-F1
#
_cell.length_a   1.000
_cell.length_b   1.000
_cell.length_c   1.000
_cell.angle_alpha   90.00
_cell.angle_beta   90.00
_cell.angle_gamma   90.00
#
_symmetry.space_group_name_H-M   'P 1'
#
loop_
_entity.id
_entity.type
_entity.pdbx_description
1 polymer ?
#
loop_
_entity_poly.entity_id
_entity_poly.type
_entity_poly.pdbx_seq_one_letter_code
_entity_poly.pdbx_strand_id
1 'polypeptide(L)'
;MKVRVSVIIPIIIIFVSCSKKDPDRYYNRKGGFSIEFPKDWEIKEDYMGSLVMALSPLKNSEDDFRENINITIEKLSKDMTIDEYLDFNMAKLGKFFTDFKELKRGDWIFDDNDAKWVLCSCRMGVYDICYLLYVAIVEGKAYSLYAQVN
;
A
#
# COMPACT_ATOMS: atom_id res chain seq x y z
N MET A 1 -44.57 -47.91 15.28
CA MET A 1 -44.47 -46.52 14.79
C MET A 1 -43.00 -46.13 14.80
N LYS A 2 -42.34 -46.01 13.63
CA LYS A 2 -40.95 -45.54 13.52
C LYS A 2 -40.94 -44.37 12.55
N VAL A 3 -40.79 -43.16 13.07
CA VAL A 3 -40.63 -41.95 12.26
C VAL A 3 -39.14 -41.77 12.01
N ARG A 4 -38.72 -41.82 10.75
CA ARG A 4 -37.35 -41.48 10.33
C ARG A 4 -37.35 -40.00 9.94
N VAL A 5 -36.70 -39.16 10.74
CA VAL A 5 -36.42 -37.77 10.38
C VAL A 5 -35.09 -37.77 9.63
N SER A 6 -35.11 -37.41 8.35
CA SER A 6 -33.90 -37.19 7.56
C SER A 6 -33.62 -35.70 7.52
N VAL A 7 -32.50 -35.27 8.09
CA VAL A 7 -32.01 -33.89 8.01
C VAL A 7 -31.23 -33.75 6.72
N ILE A 8 -31.73 -32.95 5.78
CA ILE A 8 -31.00 -32.58 4.56
C ILE A 8 -30.26 -31.28 4.88
N ILE A 9 -28.94 -31.37 5.06
CA ILE A 9 -28.05 -30.21 5.17
C ILE A 9 -27.85 -29.65 3.75
N PRO A 10 -28.25 -28.41 3.44
CA PRO A 10 -27.89 -27.81 2.16
C PRO A 10 -26.40 -27.45 2.22
N ILE A 11 -25.57 -28.25 1.55
CA ILE A 11 -24.19 -27.90 1.25
C ILE A 11 -24.23 -26.70 0.30
N ILE A 12 -24.02 -25.51 0.85
CA ILE A 12 -23.75 -24.30 0.08
C ILE A 12 -22.33 -24.46 -0.49
N ILE A 13 -22.25 -25.01 -1.69
CA ILE A 13 -21.01 -25.00 -2.49
C ILE A 13 -20.85 -23.56 -2.99
N ILE A 14 -20.10 -22.76 -2.23
CA ILE A 14 -19.64 -21.46 -2.70
C ILE A 14 -18.70 -21.74 -3.87
N PHE A 15 -19.16 -21.42 -5.08
CA PHE A 15 -18.33 -21.45 -6.27
C PHE A 15 -17.08 -20.61 -6.01
N VAL A 16 -15.93 -21.28 -5.94
CA VAL A 16 -14.64 -20.62 -6.00
C VAL A 16 -14.56 -20.00 -7.39
N SER A 17 -14.97 -18.73 -7.49
CA SER A 17 -14.69 -17.91 -8.66
C SER A 17 -13.19 -17.75 -8.73
N CYS A 18 -12.54 -18.65 -9.47
CA CYS A 18 -11.15 -18.51 -9.83
C CYS A 18 -11.09 -17.38 -10.86
N SER A 19 -11.09 -16.13 -10.37
CA SER A 19 -10.91 -14.97 -11.24
C SER A 19 -9.57 -15.15 -11.96
N LYS A 20 -9.62 -15.16 -13.29
CA LYS A 20 -8.45 -15.33 -14.15
C LYS A 20 -7.47 -14.21 -13.79
N LYS A 21 -6.27 -14.55 -13.32
CA LYS A 21 -5.26 -13.55 -12.93
C LYS A 21 -4.97 -12.64 -14.13
N ASP A 22 -4.99 -11.34 -13.87
CA ASP A 22 -4.53 -10.34 -14.82
C ASP A 22 -2.99 -10.43 -14.92
N PRO A 23 -2.42 -10.79 -16.08
CA PRO A 23 -0.98 -10.96 -16.21
C PRO A 23 -0.19 -9.66 -16.03
N ASP A 24 -0.81 -8.49 -16.22
CA ASP A 24 -0.16 -7.18 -16.07
C ASP A 24 -0.17 -6.68 -14.61
N ARG A 25 -0.80 -7.44 -13.69
CA ARG A 25 -0.98 -7.07 -12.30
C ARG A 25 -0.03 -7.83 -11.39
N TYR A 26 0.63 -7.10 -10.49
CA TYR A 26 1.42 -7.71 -9.43
C TYR A 26 0.50 -8.16 -8.28
N TYR A 27 0.73 -9.37 -7.78
CA TYR A 27 -0.04 -9.96 -6.69
C TYR A 27 0.85 -10.37 -5.53
N ASN A 28 0.70 -9.73 -4.37
CA ASN A 28 1.36 -10.15 -3.15
C ASN A 28 0.38 -10.91 -2.24
N ARG A 29 0.43 -12.25 -2.29
CA ARG A 29 -0.46 -13.10 -1.50
C ARG A 29 -0.21 -13.04 0.01
N LYS A 30 1.04 -12.80 0.41
CA LYS A 30 1.44 -12.68 1.82
C LYS A 30 0.87 -11.40 2.44
N GLY A 31 0.90 -10.31 1.68
CA GLY A 31 0.33 -9.02 2.03
C GLY A 31 -1.17 -8.91 1.81
N GLY A 32 -1.76 -9.72 0.93
CA GLY A 32 -3.19 -9.71 0.66
C GLY A 32 -3.65 -8.58 -0.27
N PHE A 33 -2.77 -8.08 -1.14
CA PHE A 33 -3.10 -7.02 -2.11
C PHE A 33 -2.64 -7.35 -3.52
N SER A 34 -3.09 -6.52 -4.46
CA SER A 34 -2.60 -6.49 -5.83
C SER A 34 -2.51 -5.06 -6.33
N ILE A 35 -1.60 -4.80 -7.25
CA ILE A 35 -1.38 -3.46 -7.83
C ILE A 35 -0.81 -3.60 -9.25
N GLU A 36 -1.17 -2.68 -10.12
CA GLU A 36 -0.52 -2.52 -11.42
C GLU A 36 0.58 -1.47 -11.29
N PHE A 37 1.82 -1.90 -11.47
CA PHE A 37 2.96 -0.99 -11.59
C PHE A 37 3.18 -0.63 -13.06
N PRO A 38 3.89 0.47 -13.36
CA PRO A 38 4.30 0.74 -14.73
C PRO A 38 5.16 -0.40 -15.31
N LYS A 39 4.96 -0.74 -16.58
CA LYS A 39 5.44 -2.00 -17.18
C LYS A 39 6.96 -2.14 -17.25
N ASP A 40 7.68 -1.02 -17.30
CA ASP A 40 9.13 -0.94 -17.41
C ASP A 40 9.84 -0.76 -16.06
N TRP A 41 9.08 -0.75 -14.96
CA TRP A 41 9.64 -0.59 -13.62
C TRP A 41 10.16 -1.92 -13.07
N GLU A 42 11.34 -1.85 -12.44
CA GLU A 42 11.95 -2.99 -11.77
C GLU A 42 11.25 -3.23 -10.43
N ILE A 43 10.68 -4.42 -10.23
CA ILE A 43 10.01 -4.81 -8.99
C ILE A 43 11.00 -5.55 -8.08
N LYS A 44 11.11 -5.11 -6.82
CA LYS A 44 11.88 -5.77 -5.76
C LYS A 44 10.99 -6.10 -4.58
N GLU A 45 11.00 -7.34 -4.12
CA GLU A 45 10.31 -7.76 -2.89
C GLU A 45 11.25 -7.69 -1.69
N ASP A 46 10.69 -7.44 -0.50
CA ASP A 46 11.40 -7.40 0.79
C ASP A 46 12.68 -6.52 0.75
N TYR A 47 12.61 -5.39 0.04
CA TYR A 47 13.74 -4.51 -0.23
C TYR A 47 13.64 -3.20 0.55
N MET A 48 14.73 -2.79 1.20
CA MET A 48 14.82 -1.52 1.97
C MET A 48 13.67 -1.30 2.98
N GLY A 49 13.20 -2.38 3.61
CA GLY A 49 12.11 -2.32 4.60
C GLY A 49 10.71 -2.20 4.01
N SER A 50 10.58 -2.19 2.67
CA SER A 50 9.31 -2.34 1.98
C SER A 50 8.96 -3.81 1.78
N LEU A 51 7.67 -4.12 1.70
CA LEU A 51 7.24 -5.44 1.26
C LEU A 51 7.46 -5.60 -0.25
N VAL A 52 7.21 -4.53 -1.01
CA VAL A 52 7.52 -4.42 -2.42
C VAL A 52 7.89 -2.97 -2.76
N MET A 53 8.86 -2.82 -3.65
CA MET A 53 9.28 -1.56 -4.24
C MET A 53 9.35 -1.72 -5.76
N ALA A 54 8.69 -0.84 -6.50
CA ALA A 54 8.85 -0.70 -7.93
C ALA A 54 9.71 0.54 -8.20
N LEU A 55 10.72 0.41 -9.07
CA LEU A 55 11.70 1.44 -9.40
C LEU A 55 11.62 1.79 -10.89
N SER A 56 11.45 3.06 -11.23
CA SER A 56 11.48 3.54 -12.62
C SER A 56 12.81 3.25 -13.30
N PRO A 57 12.91 3.14 -14.64
CA PRO A 57 14.21 3.16 -15.30
C PRO A 57 14.92 4.51 -15.06
N LEU A 58 16.25 4.53 -15.11
CA LEU A 58 17.00 5.79 -15.11
C LEU A 58 16.59 6.63 -16.32
N LYS A 59 16.31 7.91 -16.08
CA LYS A 59 15.87 8.83 -17.15
C LYS A 59 16.98 9.10 -18.15
N ASN A 60 18.21 9.27 -17.68
CA ASN A 60 19.43 9.44 -18.48
C ASN A 60 20.68 9.26 -17.59
N SER A 61 21.88 9.41 -18.15
CA SER A 61 23.15 9.22 -17.44
C SER A 61 23.56 10.36 -16.49
N GLU A 62 22.82 11.47 -16.47
CA GLU A 62 23.08 12.63 -15.62
C GLU A 62 22.14 12.69 -14.40
N ASP A 63 21.10 11.85 -14.38
CA ASP A 63 20.11 11.76 -13.31
C ASP A 63 20.08 10.34 -12.74
N ASP A 64 20.77 10.15 -11.62
CA ASP A 64 20.84 8.87 -10.91
C ASP A 64 19.59 8.63 -10.02
N PHE A 65 18.62 9.54 -10.01
CA PHE A 65 17.38 9.34 -9.29
C PHE A 65 16.45 8.39 -10.04
N ARG A 66 15.83 7.49 -9.28
CA ARG A 66 14.79 6.58 -9.79
C ARG A 66 13.54 6.83 -8.97
N GLU A 67 12.49 7.34 -9.61
CA GLU A 67 11.16 7.38 -9.05
C GLU A 67 10.76 5.99 -8.56
N ASN A 68 10.06 5.95 -7.43
CA ASN A 68 9.72 4.67 -6.83
C ASN A 68 8.33 4.68 -6.21
N ILE A 69 7.72 3.51 -6.22
CA ILE A 69 6.50 3.21 -5.46
C ILE A 69 6.88 2.10 -4.49
N ASN A 70 6.73 2.34 -3.20
CA ASN A 70 6.95 1.33 -2.18
C ASN A 70 5.68 1.09 -1.38
N ILE A 71 5.47 -0.17 -0.97
CA ILE A 71 4.33 -0.58 -0.17
C ILE A 71 4.85 -1.23 1.12
N THR A 72 4.33 -0.77 2.24
CA THR A 72 4.55 -1.35 3.57
C THR A 72 3.23 -1.81 4.17
N ILE A 73 3.31 -2.80 5.06
CA ILE A 73 2.17 -3.26 5.85
C ILE A 73 2.61 -3.31 7.31
N GLU A 74 1.89 -2.61 8.16
CA GLU A 74 2.13 -2.59 9.60
C GLU A 74 0.90 -3.10 10.34
N LYS A 75 1.11 -3.98 11.33
CA LYS A 75 0.05 -4.36 12.25
C LYS A 75 -0.15 -3.23 13.25
N LEU A 76 -1.37 -2.74 13.38
CA LEU A 76 -1.69 -1.68 14.31
C LEU A 76 -1.82 -2.22 15.73
N SER A 77 -1.47 -1.39 16.71
CA SER A 77 -1.96 -1.59 18.07
C SER A 77 -3.48 -1.54 18.06
N LYS A 78 -4.14 -2.31 18.95
CA LYS A 78 -5.57 -2.16 19.14
C LYS A 78 -5.89 -0.69 19.45
N ASP A 79 -6.93 -0.19 18.80
CA ASP A 79 -7.55 1.13 19.02
C ASP A 79 -6.88 2.34 18.32
N MET A 80 -5.83 2.17 17.50
CA MET A 80 -5.29 3.27 16.71
C MET A 80 -6.18 3.59 15.50
N THR A 81 -6.61 4.85 15.39
CA THR A 81 -7.36 5.37 14.25
C THR A 81 -6.45 5.66 13.04
N ILE A 82 -7.04 5.82 11.86
CA ILE A 82 -6.27 6.16 10.64
C ILE A 82 -5.61 7.54 10.73
N ASP A 83 -6.25 8.51 11.38
CA ASP A 83 -5.67 9.83 11.62
C ASP A 83 -4.46 9.74 12.55
N GLU A 84 -4.57 9.03 13.67
CA GLU A 84 -3.45 8.84 14.60
C GLU A 84 -2.27 8.10 13.95
N TYR A 85 -2.55 7.06 13.16
CA TYR A 85 -1.51 6.36 12.41
C TYR A 85 -0.82 7.28 11.41
N LEU A 86 -1.61 8.06 10.65
CA LEU A 86 -1.07 8.98 9.64
C LEU A 86 -0.23 10.08 10.28
N ASP A 87 -0.73 10.72 11.34
CA ASP A 87 0.01 11.77 12.06
C ASP A 87 1.32 11.23 12.66
N PHE A 88 1.29 10.00 13.21
CA PHE A 88 2.49 9.33 13.70
C PHE A 88 3.51 9.05 12.57
N ASN A 89 3.04 8.61 11.40
CA ASN A 89 3.88 8.36 10.24
C ASN A 89 4.50 9.66 9.71
N MET A 90 3.70 10.71 9.60
CA MET A 90 4.15 12.05 9.20
C MET A 90 5.19 12.63 10.16
N ALA A 91 5.00 12.44 11.47
CA ALA A 91 5.98 12.84 12.47
C ALA A 91 7.30 12.04 12.38
N LYS A 92 7.25 10.76 11.96
CA LYS A 92 8.47 9.99 11.66
C LYS A 92 9.16 10.55 10.42
N LEU A 93 8.45 10.73 9.30
CA LEU A 93 9.02 11.24 8.06
C LEU A 93 9.71 12.60 8.27
N GLY A 94 9.07 13.51 9.03
CA GLY A 94 9.64 14.81 9.36
C GLY A 94 10.90 14.76 10.23
N LYS A 95 11.19 13.63 10.90
CA LYS A 95 12.47 13.42 11.61
C LYS A 95 13.56 12.86 10.71
N PHE A 96 13.18 12.13 9.66
CA PHE A 96 14.13 11.51 8.73
C PHE A 96 14.55 12.45 7.61
N PHE A 97 13.66 13.32 7.15
CA PHE A 97 13.91 14.17 5.99
C PHE A 97 14.15 15.64 6.36
N THR A 98 15.08 16.27 5.64
CA THR A 98 15.34 17.71 5.76
C THR A 98 14.26 18.48 5.00
N ASP A 99 13.94 19.69 5.44
CA ASP A 99 12.95 20.57 4.78
C ASP A 99 11.57 19.93 4.55
N PHE A 100 11.19 18.97 5.39
CA PHE A 100 9.91 18.26 5.28
C PHE A 100 8.71 19.20 5.47
N LYS A 101 7.77 19.13 4.53
CA LYS A 101 6.53 19.91 4.53
C LYS A 101 5.37 19.05 4.06
N GLU A 102 4.31 18.99 4.87
CA GLU A 102 3.02 18.55 4.39
C GLU A 102 2.41 19.64 3.52
N LEU A 103 2.02 19.30 2.29
CA LEU A 103 1.46 20.25 1.32
C LEU A 103 -0.06 20.16 1.26
N LYS A 104 -0.60 18.93 1.23
CA LYS A 104 -2.03 18.65 1.18
C LYS A 104 -2.32 17.29 1.82
N ARG A 105 -3.53 17.13 2.33
CA ARG A 105 -4.07 15.85 2.78
C ARG A 105 -5.55 15.75 2.44
N GLY A 106 -6.08 14.53 2.40
CA GLY A 106 -7.50 14.30 2.21
C GLY A 106 -7.93 12.88 2.53
N ASP A 107 -9.25 12.71 2.60
CA ASP A 107 -9.90 11.43 2.84
C ASP A 107 -10.22 10.73 1.51
N TRP A 108 -10.31 9.41 1.57
CA TRP A 108 -10.63 8.53 0.44
C TRP A 108 -11.31 7.26 0.97
N ILE A 109 -12.03 6.51 0.12
CA ILE A 109 -12.53 5.17 0.44
C ILE A 109 -11.91 4.16 -0.51
N PHE A 110 -11.22 3.16 0.04
CA PHE A 110 -10.55 2.11 -0.72
C PHE A 110 -11.09 0.74 -0.32
N ASP A 111 -11.70 0.02 -1.26
CA ASP A 111 -12.35 -1.28 -1.03
C ASP A 111 -13.27 -1.27 0.22
N ASP A 112 -14.15 -0.26 0.32
CA ASP A 112 -15.06 -0.03 1.46
C ASP A 112 -14.38 0.23 2.82
N ASN A 113 -13.08 0.49 2.84
CA ASN A 113 -12.33 0.88 4.03
C ASN A 113 -11.97 2.36 4.00
N ASP A 114 -11.90 2.97 5.18
CA ASP A 114 -11.37 4.33 5.33
C ASP A 114 -9.92 4.38 4.88
N ALA A 115 -9.63 5.36 4.03
CA ALA A 115 -8.31 5.64 3.53
C ALA A 115 -8.03 7.13 3.57
N LYS A 116 -6.74 7.48 3.59
CA LYS A 116 -6.28 8.87 3.53
C LYS A 116 -5.11 8.98 2.58
N TRP A 117 -4.91 10.17 2.06
CA TRP A 117 -3.74 10.50 1.27
C TRP A 117 -3.10 11.79 1.75
N VAL A 118 -1.79 11.89 1.57
CA VAL A 118 -1.00 13.07 1.90
C VAL A 118 0.02 13.32 0.80
N LEU A 119 0.11 14.57 0.36
CA LEU A 119 1.16 15.08 -0.50
C LEU A 119 2.15 15.87 0.36
N CYS A 120 3.42 15.48 0.30
CA CYS A 120 4.50 16.11 1.05
C CYS A 120 5.64 16.50 0.12
N SER A 121 6.46 17.46 0.53
CA SER A 121 7.79 17.68 -0.04
C SER A 121 8.87 17.56 1.02
N CYS A 122 10.06 17.17 0.62
CA CYS A 122 11.24 17.16 1.47
C CYS A 122 12.53 17.18 0.65
N ARG A 123 13.67 17.24 1.32
CA ARG A 123 14.99 17.15 0.71
C ARG A 123 15.72 15.89 1.16
N MET A 124 16.26 15.15 0.19
CA MET A 124 17.12 13.98 0.40
C MET A 124 18.43 14.16 -0.34
N GLY A 125 19.49 14.54 0.39
CA GLY A 125 20.77 14.90 -0.23
C GLY A 125 20.60 16.11 -1.14
N VAL A 126 20.83 15.91 -2.44
CA VAL A 126 20.72 16.96 -3.47
C VAL A 126 19.34 17.03 -4.13
N TYR A 127 18.46 16.07 -3.85
CA TYR A 127 17.15 15.95 -4.50
C TYR A 127 16.06 16.61 -3.66
N ASP A 128 15.21 17.40 -4.30
CA ASP A 128 13.98 17.93 -3.73
C ASP A 128 12.84 16.98 -4.15
N ILE A 129 12.33 16.19 -3.21
CA ILE A 129 11.43 15.07 -3.50
C ILE A 129 10.02 15.41 -3.07
N CYS A 130 9.04 15.06 -3.91
CA CYS A 130 7.63 15.00 -3.53
C CYS A 130 7.20 13.56 -3.24
N TYR A 131 6.49 13.39 -2.13
CA TYR A 131 5.89 12.12 -1.73
C TYR A 131 4.37 12.21 -1.85
N LEU A 132 3.76 11.26 -2.54
CA LEU A 132 2.33 10.98 -2.42
C LEU A 132 2.15 9.68 -1.63
N LEU A 133 1.66 9.83 -0.39
CA LEU A 133 1.37 8.75 0.53
C LEU A 133 -0.13 8.43 0.47
N TYR A 134 -0.48 7.17 0.30
CA TYR A 134 -1.81 6.63 0.58
C TYR A 134 -1.75 5.66 1.76
N VAL A 135 -2.72 5.75 2.66
CA VAL A 135 -2.88 4.84 3.79
C VAL A 135 -4.30 4.30 3.79
N ALA A 136 -4.45 2.99 4.00
CA ALA A 136 -5.74 2.36 4.30
C ALA A 136 -5.58 1.42 5.50
N ILE A 137 -6.58 1.38 6.38
CA ILE A 137 -6.64 0.39 7.47
C ILE A 137 -7.63 -0.70 7.09
N VAL A 138 -7.13 -1.93 6.98
CA VAL A 138 -7.94 -3.11 6.67
C VAL A 138 -7.67 -4.18 7.73
N GLU A 139 -8.71 -4.58 8.47
CA GLU A 139 -8.64 -5.62 9.52
C GLU A 139 -7.50 -5.42 10.54
N GLY A 140 -7.27 -4.17 10.97
CA GLY A 140 -6.23 -3.83 11.96
C GLY A 140 -4.80 -3.84 11.41
N LYS A 141 -4.64 -3.82 10.08
CA LYS A 141 -3.36 -3.58 9.40
C LYS A 141 -3.43 -2.26 8.64
N ALA A 142 -2.39 -1.44 8.77
CA ALA A 142 -2.19 -0.28 7.90
C ALA A 142 -1.40 -0.71 6.66
N TYR A 143 -1.96 -0.42 5.50
CA TYR A 143 -1.31 -0.52 4.20
C TYR A 143 -0.90 0.88 3.80
N SER A 144 0.39 1.09 3.62
CA SER A 144 0.93 2.40 3.23
C SER A 144 1.63 2.28 1.88
N LEU A 145 1.22 3.10 0.92
CA LEU A 145 1.85 3.23 -0.38
C LEU A 145 2.50 4.60 -0.48
N TYR A 146 3.80 4.63 -0.75
CA TYR A 146 4.56 5.86 -0.94
C TYR A 146 5.02 5.92 -2.39
N ALA A 147 4.59 6.94 -3.13
CA ALA A 147 5.11 7.27 -4.45
C ALA A 147 6.04 8.47 -4.35
N GLN A 148 7.28 8.32 -4.83
CA GLN A 148 8.33 9.33 -4.79
C GLN A 148 8.65 9.82 -6.19
N VAL A 149 8.71 11.14 -6.33
CA VAL A 149 9.12 11.83 -7.57
C VAL A 149 10.07 12.98 -7.23
N ASN A 150 11.04 13.21 -8.11
CA ASN A 150 12.01 14.30 -8.04
C ASN A 150 11.71 15.32 -9.15
#